data_AF-A0A7R9XRV4-F1
#
_entry.id   AF-A0A7R9XRV4-F1
#
_cell.length_a   1.000
_cell.length_b   1.000
_cell.length_c   1.000
_cell.angle_alpha   90.00
_cell.angle_beta   90.00
_cell.angle_gamma   90.00
#
_symmetry.space_group_name_H-M   'P 1'
#
loop_
_entity.id
_entity.type
_entity.pdbx_description
1 polymer ?
#
loop_
_entity_poly.entity_id
_entity_poly.type
_entity_poly.pdbx_seq_one_letter_code
_entity_poly.pdbx_strand_id
1 'polypeptide(L)'
;LARGERTAARAVDANVAYAVAQQDVAFALCVMGEALNTRENVAEGTPGRPNLAFVGPASGALCGAFALIQSDNELASPAGLALGAVATLALGYQYAKRFDETPRNPLEWPGPRLMPTLGVLFSLFAFLANVEALPRVLSPLAI
;
A
#
# COMPACT_ATOMS: atom_id res chain seq x y z
N LEU A 1 48.71 -8.65 8.70
CA LEU A 1 47.28 -8.72 9.04
C LEU A 1 46.68 -7.32 8.95
N ALA A 2 46.33 -6.87 7.75
CA ALA A 2 45.55 -5.65 7.56
C ALA A 2 44.08 -6.09 7.40
N ARG A 3 43.28 -5.83 8.44
CA ARG A 3 41.85 -6.12 8.46
C ARG A 3 41.18 -5.13 7.53
N GLY A 4 40.98 -5.51 6.28
CA GLY A 4 40.20 -4.73 5.33
C GLY A 4 38.85 -4.37 5.95
N GLU A 5 38.50 -3.09 5.92
CA GLU A 5 37.16 -2.63 6.20
C GLU A 5 36.22 -3.40 5.27
N ARG A 6 35.54 -4.41 5.83
CA ARG A 6 34.40 -5.02 5.14
C ARG A 6 33.31 -3.99 5.21
N THR A 7 33.19 -3.16 4.18
CA THR A 7 31.94 -2.49 3.85
C THR A 7 30.91 -3.60 3.79
N ALA A 8 30.03 -3.68 4.79
CA ALA A 8 28.98 -4.67 4.80
C ALA A 8 28.15 -4.45 3.54
N ALA A 9 28.29 -5.35 2.57
CA ALA A 9 27.44 -5.35 1.39
C ALA A 9 26.00 -5.52 1.90
N ARG A 10 25.20 -4.45 1.79
CA ARG A 10 23.77 -4.48 2.10
C ARG A 10 23.12 -5.59 1.27
N ALA A 11 22.40 -6.48 1.92
CA ALA A 11 21.78 -7.61 1.24
C ALA A 11 20.25 -7.63 1.31
N VAL A 12 19.67 -6.46 1.02
CA VAL A 12 18.91 -6.33 -0.22
C VAL A 12 19.24 -5.01 -0.89
N ASP A 13 19.36 -5.08 -2.22
CA ASP A 13 19.63 -3.97 -3.12
C ASP A 13 18.62 -2.86 -2.82
N ALA A 14 19.08 -1.67 -2.43
CA ALA A 14 18.21 -0.55 -2.05
C ALA A 14 17.11 -0.32 -3.09
N ASN A 15 17.41 -0.65 -4.34
CA ASN A 15 16.49 -0.75 -5.48
C ASN A 15 15.15 -1.44 -5.18
N VAL A 16 15.11 -2.53 -4.41
CA VAL A 16 13.86 -3.25 -4.10
C VAL A 16 13.00 -2.46 -3.12
N ALA A 17 13.58 -1.99 -2.01
CA ALA A 17 12.83 -1.21 -1.03
C ALA A 17 12.34 0.13 -1.64
N TYR A 18 13.18 0.77 -2.46
CA TYR A 18 12.78 1.97 -3.21
C TYR A 18 11.67 1.68 -4.23
N ALA A 19 11.69 0.53 -4.91
CA ALA A 19 10.61 0.14 -5.82
C ALA A 19 9.28 -0.06 -5.09
N VAL A 20 9.29 -0.73 -3.93
CA VAL A 20 8.08 -0.88 -3.09
C VAL A 20 7.61 0.48 -2.59
N ALA A 21 8.52 1.36 -2.16
CA ALA A 21 8.18 2.70 -1.72
C ALA A 21 7.52 3.53 -2.85
N GLN A 22 8.03 3.43 -4.09
CA GLN A 22 7.42 4.09 -5.26
C GLN A 22 6.04 3.52 -5.58
N GLN A 23 5.88 2.19 -5.48
CA GLN A 23 4.60 1.53 -5.62
C GLN A 23 3.59 2.03 -4.56
N ASP A 24 4.00 2.21 -3.31
CA ASP A 24 3.13 2.71 -2.24
C ASP A 24 2.61 4.12 -2.54
N VAL A 25 3.48 5.01 -3.02
CA VAL A 25 3.06 6.36 -3.44
C VAL A 25 2.13 6.31 -4.64
N ALA A 26 2.45 5.50 -5.66
CA ALA A 26 1.59 5.34 -6.83
C ALA A 26 0.22 4.80 -6.43
N PHE A 27 0.18 3.80 -5.55
CA PHE A 27 -1.05 3.21 -5.04
C PHE A 27 -1.87 4.23 -4.24
N ALA A 28 -1.23 5.01 -3.36
CA ALA A 28 -1.88 6.08 -2.61
C ALA A 28 -2.55 7.11 -3.52
N LEU A 29 -1.88 7.52 -4.61
CA LEU A 29 -2.43 8.44 -5.59
C LEU A 29 -3.62 7.84 -6.33
N CYS A 30 -3.53 6.58 -6.77
CA CYS A 30 -4.63 5.89 -7.45
C CYS A 30 -5.85 5.74 -6.54
N VAL A 31 -5.65 5.31 -5.29
CA VAL A 31 -6.74 5.12 -4.31
C VAL A 31 -7.40 6.45 -3.97
N MET A 32 -6.61 7.51 -3.75
CA MET A 32 -7.16 8.84 -3.49
C MET A 32 -7.93 9.37 -4.70
N GLY A 33 -7.36 9.25 -5.91
CA GLY A 33 -7.99 9.69 -7.14
C GLY A 33 -9.31 8.95 -7.41
N GLU A 34 -9.33 7.64 -7.21
CA GLU A 34 -10.57 6.84 -7.31
C GLU A 34 -11.59 7.27 -6.27
N ALA A 35 -11.18 7.44 -5.01
CA ALA A 35 -12.10 7.81 -3.94
C ALA A 35 -12.71 9.20 -4.16
N LEU A 36 -11.92 10.18 -4.64
CA LEU A 36 -12.39 11.51 -4.99
C LEU A 36 -13.36 11.45 -6.18
N ASN A 37 -12.95 10.82 -7.28
CA ASN A 37 -13.79 10.68 -8.47
C ASN A 37 -15.11 9.96 -8.15
N THR A 38 -15.07 8.88 -7.38
CA THR A 38 -16.28 8.15 -6.98
C THR A 38 -17.19 9.03 -6.11
N ARG A 39 -16.64 9.85 -5.21
CA ARG A 39 -17.44 10.76 -4.37
C ARG A 39 -18.08 11.91 -5.13
N GLU A 40 -17.49 12.35 -6.23
CA GLU A 40 -18.06 13.36 -7.12
C GLU A 40 -19.22 12.81 -7.94
N ASN A 41 -19.15 11.53 -8.32
CA ASN A 41 -20.12 10.89 -9.21
C ASN A 41 -21.21 10.07 -8.48
N VAL A 42 -21.09 9.86 -7.16
CA VAL A 42 -22.03 9.07 -6.36
C VAL A 42 -22.64 9.92 -5.27
N ALA A 43 -23.96 9.89 -5.10
CA ALA A 43 -24.70 10.70 -4.11
C ALA A 43 -24.31 10.40 -2.66
N GLU A 44 -24.48 11.36 -1.74
CA GLU A 44 -24.15 11.17 -0.33
C GLU A 44 -25.11 10.16 0.31
N GLY A 45 -24.59 9.33 1.22
CA GLY A 45 -25.34 8.23 1.82
C GLY A 45 -25.49 6.98 0.95
N THR A 46 -25.01 6.99 -0.30
CA THR A 46 -25.03 5.77 -1.14
C THR A 46 -24.16 4.67 -0.51
N PRO A 47 -24.68 3.44 -0.31
CA PRO A 47 -23.90 2.33 0.24
C PRO A 47 -22.65 2.02 -0.58
N GLY A 48 -21.51 1.80 0.10
CA GLY A 48 -20.22 1.56 -0.54
C GLY A 48 -19.52 2.81 -1.11
N ARG A 49 -20.06 4.02 -0.86
CA ARG A 49 -19.37 5.28 -1.16
C ARG A 49 -18.06 5.36 -0.35
N PRO A 50 -16.93 5.75 -0.96
CA PRO A 50 -15.65 5.83 -0.26
C PRO A 50 -15.66 6.81 0.92
N ASN A 51 -15.03 6.41 2.01
CA ASN A 51 -14.83 7.24 3.20
C ASN A 51 -13.47 7.94 3.15
N LEU A 52 -13.44 9.23 2.80
CA LEU A 52 -12.19 10.00 2.73
C LEU A 52 -11.52 10.21 4.08
N ALA A 53 -12.28 10.21 5.19
CA ALA A 53 -11.70 10.32 6.53
C ALA A 53 -10.87 9.07 6.89
N PHE A 54 -11.10 7.95 6.20
CA PHE A 54 -10.32 6.73 6.34
C PHE A 54 -9.25 6.61 5.24
N VAL A 55 -9.66 6.79 3.98
CA VAL A 55 -8.78 6.67 2.81
C VAL A 55 -7.65 7.71 2.84
N GLY A 56 -7.95 8.93 3.29
CA GLY A 56 -6.99 10.04 3.38
C GLY A 56 -5.79 9.71 4.26
N PRO A 57 -5.99 9.46 5.57
CA PRO A 57 -4.91 9.09 6.47
C PRO A 57 -4.15 7.83 6.03
N ALA A 58 -4.85 6.79 5.53
CA ALA A 58 -4.19 5.57 5.06
C ALA A 58 -3.31 5.81 3.82
N SER A 59 -3.75 6.65 2.88
CA SER A 59 -2.94 7.06 1.72
C SER A 59 -1.76 7.95 2.16
N GLY A 60 -1.98 8.83 3.14
CA GLY A 60 -0.90 9.62 3.74
C GLY A 60 0.15 8.76 4.45
N ALA A 61 -0.26 7.68 5.11
CA ALA A 61 0.64 6.72 5.74
C ALA A 61 1.55 6.01 4.72
N LEU A 62 1.06 5.73 3.50
CA LEU A 62 1.89 5.20 2.41
C LEU A 62 2.96 6.21 1.96
N CYS A 63 2.62 7.49 1.85
CA CYS A 63 3.62 8.54 1.60
C CYS A 63 4.63 8.67 2.76
N GLY A 64 4.18 8.47 4.00
CA GLY A 64 5.05 8.42 5.18
C GLY A 64 6.00 7.21 5.15
N ALA A 65 5.50 6.04 4.75
CA ALA A 65 6.29 4.83 4.56
C ALA A 65 7.40 5.06 3.53
N PHE A 66 7.08 5.70 2.41
CA PHE A 66 8.06 6.13 1.41
C PHE A 66 9.14 7.04 2.00
N ALA A 67 8.77 8.07 2.76
CA ALA A 67 9.74 8.96 3.40
C ALA A 67 10.68 8.22 4.38
N LEU A 68 10.13 7.27 5.15
CA LEU A 68 10.92 6.44 6.07
C LEU A 68 11.89 5.52 5.31
N ILE A 69 11.45 4.89 4.22
CA ILE A 69 12.30 4.04 3.38
C ILE A 69 13.42 4.87 2.74
N GLN A 70 13.10 6.07 2.25
CA GLN A 70 14.06 6.99 1.65
C GLN A 70 15.16 7.48 2.58
N SER A 71 14.92 7.47 3.91
CA SER A 71 15.96 7.83 4.88
C SER A 71 17.12 6.84 4.94
N ASP A 72 16.95 5.66 4.34
CA ASP A 72 17.99 4.63 4.18
C ASP A 72 18.64 4.22 5.52
N ASN A 73 17.87 4.35 6.60
CA ASN A 73 18.28 4.07 7.96
C ASN A 73 17.86 2.64 8.38
N GLU A 74 18.73 1.94 9.09
CA GLU A 74 18.56 0.53 9.47
C GLU A 74 17.31 0.25 10.32
N LEU A 75 16.78 1.25 11.02
CA LEU A 75 15.54 1.15 11.79
C LEU A 75 14.34 1.74 11.04
N ALA A 76 14.54 2.88 10.37
CA ALA A 76 13.46 3.58 9.71
C ALA A 76 12.97 2.87 8.44
N SER A 77 13.85 2.25 7.65
CA SER A 77 13.44 1.55 6.42
C SER A 77 12.56 0.33 6.70
N PRO A 78 12.90 -0.58 7.66
CA PRO A 78 11.97 -1.61 8.10
C PRO A 78 10.66 -1.08 8.68
N ALA A 79 10.71 0.00 9.47
CA ALA A 79 9.52 0.63 10.02
C ALA A 79 8.62 1.22 8.91
N GLY A 80 9.22 1.78 7.86
CA GLY A 80 8.52 2.26 6.68
C GLY A 80 7.78 1.14 5.95
N LEU A 81 8.44 0.01 5.70
CA LEU A 81 7.79 -1.15 5.08
C LEU A 81 6.67 -1.73 5.97
N ALA A 82 6.86 -1.77 7.30
CA ALA A 82 5.81 -2.19 8.21
C ALA A 82 4.61 -1.23 8.19
N LEU A 83 4.86 0.08 8.13
CA LEU A 83 3.82 1.10 7.98
C LEU A 83 3.07 0.93 6.65
N GLY A 84 3.79 0.71 5.55
CA GLY A 84 3.22 0.45 4.22
C GLY A 84 2.32 -0.80 4.22
N ALA A 85 2.78 -1.89 4.85
CA ALA A 85 1.98 -3.11 5.02
C ALA A 85 0.67 -2.86 5.81
N VAL A 86 0.73 -2.11 6.91
CA VAL A 86 -0.46 -1.79 7.70
C VAL A 86 -1.42 -0.88 6.92
N ALA A 87 -0.89 0.14 6.23
CA ALA A 87 -1.69 1.07 5.44
C ALA A 87 -2.38 0.38 4.25
N THR A 88 -1.68 -0.51 3.55
CA THR A 88 -2.26 -1.31 2.44
C THR A 88 -3.34 -2.28 2.92
N LEU A 89 -3.16 -2.92 4.07
CA LEU A 89 -4.22 -3.71 4.72
C LEU A 89 -5.43 -2.87 5.09
N ALA A 90 -5.21 -1.68 5.67
CA ALA A 90 -6.29 -0.77 6.03
C ALA A 90 -7.10 -0.37 4.78
N LEU A 91 -6.44 -0.03 3.69
CA LEU A 91 -7.09 0.27 2.40
C LEU A 91 -7.84 -0.95 1.86
N GLY A 92 -7.26 -2.14 1.95
CA GLY A 92 -7.91 -3.40 1.55
C GLY A 92 -9.19 -3.65 2.35
N TYR A 93 -9.16 -3.43 3.66
CA TYR A 93 -10.34 -3.50 4.52
C TYR A 93 -11.42 -2.49 4.08
N GLN A 94 -11.04 -1.25 3.79
CA GLN A 94 -11.99 -0.24 3.32
C GLN A 94 -12.62 -0.65 1.97
N TYR A 95 -11.86 -1.25 1.06
CA TYR A 95 -12.40 -1.77 -0.20
C TYR A 95 -13.29 -3.00 -0.02
N ALA A 96 -12.93 -3.92 0.87
CA ALA A 96 -13.76 -5.08 1.21
C ALA A 96 -15.10 -4.63 1.82
N LYS A 97 -15.06 -3.69 2.76
CA LYS A 97 -16.25 -3.08 3.34
C LYS A 97 -17.13 -2.43 2.26
N ARG A 98 -16.53 -1.67 1.34
CA ARG A 98 -17.28 -1.07 0.21
C ARG A 98 -17.92 -2.13 -0.67
N PHE A 99 -17.22 -3.21 -0.96
CA PHE A 99 -17.75 -4.32 -1.77
C PHE A 99 -18.99 -4.95 -1.13
N ASP A 100 -18.95 -5.19 0.18
CA ASP A 100 -20.07 -5.76 0.92
C ASP A 100 -21.27 -4.82 0.98
N GLU A 101 -21.02 -3.52 1.19
CA GLU A 101 -22.06 -2.49 1.27
C GLU A 101 -22.68 -2.16 -0.10
N THR A 102 -21.94 -2.27 -1.20
CA THR A 102 -22.46 -1.98 -2.54
C THR A 102 -23.51 -3.03 -2.94
N PRO A 103 -24.74 -2.65 -3.31
CA PRO A 103 -25.78 -3.61 -3.72
C PRO A 103 -25.36 -4.46 -4.92
N ARG A 104 -25.83 -5.72 -4.95
CA ARG A 104 -25.58 -6.62 -6.08
C ARG A 104 -26.71 -6.50 -7.10
N ASN A 105 -26.40 -6.01 -8.30
CA ASN A 105 -27.32 -6.06 -9.43
C ASN A 105 -26.80 -7.07 -10.47
N PRO A 106 -27.46 -8.23 -10.67
CA PRO A 106 -27.01 -9.25 -11.62
C PRO A 106 -27.17 -8.84 -13.10
N LEU A 107 -27.87 -7.74 -13.39
CA LEU A 107 -28.09 -7.23 -14.74
C LEU A 107 -27.05 -6.18 -15.15
N GLU A 108 -26.19 -5.72 -14.25
CA GLU A 108 -25.12 -4.75 -14.53
C GLU A 108 -23.76 -5.43 -14.65
N TRP A 109 -23.13 -5.35 -15.82
CA TRP A 109 -21.76 -5.84 -16.04
C TRP A 109 -20.92 -4.86 -16.90
N PRO A 110 -19.75 -4.40 -16.40
CA PRO A 110 -19.29 -4.51 -15.02
C PRO A 110 -20.14 -3.63 -14.09
N GLY A 111 -20.59 -4.19 -12.96
CA GLY A 111 -21.40 -3.47 -11.98
C GLY A 111 -20.57 -2.61 -11.01
N PRO A 112 -21.24 -1.87 -10.10
CA PRO A 112 -20.61 -0.94 -9.16
C PRO A 112 -19.63 -1.59 -8.17
N ARG A 113 -19.65 -2.92 -8.05
CA ARG A 113 -18.70 -3.70 -7.24
C ARG A 113 -17.32 -3.85 -7.88
N LEU A 114 -17.14 -3.53 -9.18
CA LEU A 114 -15.87 -3.70 -9.87
C LEU A 114 -14.73 -2.94 -9.18
N MET A 115 -14.91 -1.64 -8.91
CA MET A 115 -13.85 -0.81 -8.32
C MET A 115 -13.47 -1.30 -6.91
N PRO A 116 -14.42 -1.60 -6.01
CA PRO A 116 -14.10 -2.27 -4.75
C PRO A 116 -13.33 -3.58 -4.91
N THR A 117 -13.70 -4.44 -5.86
CA THR A 117 -13.00 -5.71 -6.08
C THR A 117 -11.55 -5.50 -6.55
N LEU A 118 -11.34 -4.59 -7.51
CA LEU A 118 -9.99 -4.23 -7.95
C LEU A 118 -9.19 -3.63 -6.79
N GLY A 119 -9.80 -2.77 -5.99
CA GLY A 119 -9.19 -2.17 -4.82
C GLY A 119 -8.69 -3.22 -3.81
N VAL A 120 -9.50 -4.24 -3.49
CA VAL A 120 -9.07 -5.36 -2.63
C VAL A 120 -7.85 -6.07 -3.21
N LEU A 121 -7.86 -6.36 -4.51
CA LEU A 121 -6.77 -7.07 -5.18
C LEU A 121 -5.47 -6.25 -5.18
N PHE A 122 -5.53 -4.97 -5.54
CA PHE A 122 -4.35 -4.09 -5.55
C PHE A 122 -3.83 -3.82 -4.14
N SER A 123 -4.70 -3.67 -3.14
CA SER A 123 -4.30 -3.60 -1.73
C SER A 123 -3.56 -4.85 -1.29
N LEU A 124 -4.02 -6.04 -1.69
CA LEU A 124 -3.34 -7.30 -1.36
C LEU A 124 -1.96 -7.37 -2.02
N PHE A 125 -1.82 -6.99 -3.29
CA PHE A 125 -0.52 -6.98 -3.96
C PHE A 125 0.45 -5.97 -3.34
N ALA A 126 -0.03 -4.79 -2.97
CA ALA A 126 0.78 -3.79 -2.27
C ALA A 126 1.19 -4.24 -0.86
N PHE A 127 0.29 -4.92 -0.15
CA PHE A 127 0.62 -5.55 1.14
C PHE A 127 1.70 -6.62 1.00
N LEU A 128 1.55 -7.53 0.05
CA LEU A 128 2.53 -8.60 -0.20
C LEU A 128 3.90 -8.03 -0.58
N ALA A 129 3.94 -6.98 -1.42
CA ALA A 129 5.19 -6.31 -1.77
C ALA A 129 5.92 -5.74 -0.54
N ASN A 130 5.18 -5.08 0.37
CA ASN A 130 5.73 -4.56 1.63
C ASN A 130 6.24 -5.67 2.56
N VAL A 131 5.48 -6.76 2.69
CA VAL A 131 5.85 -7.89 3.56
C VAL A 131 7.03 -8.67 2.99
N GLU A 132 7.08 -8.93 1.68
CA GLU A 132 8.20 -9.65 1.05
C GLU A 132 9.51 -8.86 1.12
N ALA A 133 9.44 -7.53 1.11
CA ALA A 133 10.59 -6.67 1.32
C ALA A 133 11.10 -6.68 2.78
N LEU A 134 10.28 -7.05 3.77
CA LEU A 134 10.67 -6.99 5.19
C LEU A 134 11.82 -7.96 5.56
N PRO A 135 11.73 -9.28 5.28
CA PRO A 135 12.83 -10.22 5.57
C PRO A 135 14.11 -9.87 4.80
N ARG A 136 13.94 -9.31 3.61
CA ARG A 136 15.01 -8.83 2.74
C ARG A 136 15.81 -7.68 3.37
N VAL A 137 15.15 -6.79 4.12
CA VAL A 137 15.82 -5.71 4.87
C VAL A 137 16.35 -6.20 6.23
N LEU A 138 15.64 -7.14 6.90
CA LEU A 138 15.99 -7.60 8.25
C LEU A 138 17.02 -8.74 8.30
N SER A 139 17.19 -9.51 7.23
CA SER A 139 18.12 -10.64 7.18
C SER A 139 18.88 -10.68 5.84
N PRO A 140 19.85 -9.78 5.66
CA PRO A 140 20.72 -9.77 4.48
C PRO A 140 21.54 -11.06 4.26
N LEU A 141 21.59 -12.00 5.21
CA LEU A 141 22.49 -13.16 5.16
C LEU A 141 21.82 -14.49 4.75
N ALA A 142 20.58 -14.47 4.26
CA ALA A 142 19.79 -15.68 3.96
C ALA A 142 19.75 -16.08 2.47
N ILE A 143 20.72 -15.64 1.65
CA ILE A 143 20.94 -16.13 0.28
C ILE A 143 22.41 -16.50 0.10
#